data_AF-A0A0L8AMZ1-F1
#
_entry.id   AF-A0A0L8AMZ1-F1
#
_cell.length_a   1.000
_cell.length_b   1.000
_cell.length_c   1.000
_cell.angle_alpha   90.00
_cell.angle_beta   90.00
_cell.angle_gamma   90.00
#
_symmetry.space_group_name_H-M   'P 1'
#
loop_
_entity.id
_entity.type
_entity.pdbx_description
1 polymer ?
#
loop_
_entity_poly.entity_id
_entity_poly.type
_entity_poly.pdbx_seq_one_letter_code
_entity_poly.pdbx_strand_id
1 'polypeptide(L)'
;MKPKTHAVLRITLGFFLFLFFFGCTEDQSLSPTDQNQAKIATINQIAKELDADITINKNINQSNGIIVNSKEEYENLISKIRNQVNDNTTLSLGRLDGSTKMVMSDCADGVYTGTAFDNGLTSLDFDVSVSDGCISGITGGFSGFTFAISYTQGGTQFGCNSGSVCGFINYNVFFESVGTVYREKVCYNISLRCSSNNQ
;
A
#
# COMPACT_ATOMS: atom_id res chain seq x y z
N MET A 1 16.98 31.08 -88.98
CA MET A 1 18.38 30.57 -89.01
C MET A 1 18.36 29.06 -88.86
N LYS A 2 19.38 28.41 -89.44
CA LYS A 2 19.44 27.01 -89.91
C LYS A 2 19.09 25.90 -88.89
N PRO A 3 18.60 24.74 -89.39
CA PRO A 3 18.47 23.47 -88.65
C PRO A 3 19.74 22.59 -88.79
N LYS A 4 19.67 21.35 -88.22
CA LYS A 4 20.58 20.18 -88.31
C LYS A 4 21.53 20.04 -87.09
N THR A 5 21.83 18.87 -86.52
CA THR A 5 21.78 17.47 -86.99
C THR A 5 22.00 16.49 -85.83
N HIS A 6 21.57 15.23 -86.02
CA HIS A 6 21.81 14.04 -85.21
C HIS A 6 23.30 13.64 -85.02
N ALA A 7 23.58 12.97 -83.89
CA ALA A 7 24.42 11.75 -83.75
C ALA A 7 24.18 11.18 -82.32
N VAL A 8 23.51 10.04 -82.09
CA VAL A 8 23.87 8.62 -82.33
C VAL A 8 24.78 8.01 -81.25
N LEU A 9 24.17 7.09 -80.47
CA LEU A 9 24.69 5.81 -79.94
C LEU A 9 25.60 5.79 -78.68
N ARG A 10 25.16 5.12 -77.60
CA ARG A 10 25.42 3.69 -77.34
C ARG A 10 24.64 3.14 -76.14
N ILE A 11 24.23 1.89 -76.32
CA ILE A 11 23.40 1.00 -75.50
C ILE A 11 24.26 0.30 -74.43
N THR A 12 23.71 0.09 -73.24
CA THR A 12 23.80 -1.18 -72.44
C THR A 12 22.69 -1.14 -71.39
N LEU A 13 21.58 -1.87 -71.59
CA LEU A 13 21.30 -3.22 -71.07
C LEU A 13 21.47 -3.35 -69.54
N GLY A 14 20.38 -3.62 -68.83
CA GLY A 14 20.39 -3.89 -67.39
C GLY A 14 19.00 -4.13 -66.82
N PHE A 15 18.34 -5.18 -67.30
CA PHE A 15 17.14 -5.79 -66.72
C PHE A 15 17.51 -6.38 -65.35
N PHE A 16 16.88 -5.99 -64.23
CA PHE A 16 16.63 -6.91 -63.11
C PHE A 16 15.56 -6.38 -62.16
N LEU A 17 14.42 -7.04 -62.20
CA LEU A 17 13.38 -7.04 -61.20
C LEU A 17 13.93 -7.78 -59.96
N PHE A 18 14.05 -7.11 -58.81
CA PHE A 18 14.22 -7.78 -57.52
C PHE A 18 13.20 -7.24 -56.53
N LEU A 19 12.14 -8.05 -56.35
CA LEU A 19 11.30 -8.06 -55.16
C LEU A 19 12.20 -8.40 -53.97
N PHE A 20 12.52 -7.42 -53.14
CA PHE A 20 12.98 -7.67 -51.78
C PHE A 20 11.81 -7.46 -50.83
N PHE A 21 11.20 -8.58 -50.44
CA PHE A 21 10.52 -8.70 -49.16
C PHE A 21 11.57 -8.49 -48.06
N PHE A 22 11.74 -7.24 -47.61
CA PHE A 22 12.28 -6.99 -46.29
C PHE A 22 11.12 -7.08 -45.32
N GLY A 23 10.90 -8.29 -44.79
CA GLY A 23 10.26 -8.43 -43.49
C GLY A 23 11.12 -7.67 -42.48
N CYS A 24 10.67 -6.48 -42.11
CA CYS A 24 11.07 -5.90 -40.84
C CYS A 24 10.41 -6.76 -39.78
N THR A 25 11.21 -7.58 -39.10
CA THR A 25 10.85 -8.08 -37.79
C THR A 25 10.64 -6.83 -36.93
N GLU A 26 9.38 -6.48 -36.65
CA GLU A 26 9.03 -5.46 -35.67
C GLU A 26 9.64 -5.90 -34.35
N ASP A 27 10.71 -5.22 -33.95
CA ASP A 27 11.20 -5.27 -32.59
C ASP A 27 10.11 -4.58 -31.74
N GLN A 28 9.19 -5.38 -31.18
CA GLN A 28 8.09 -4.92 -30.32
C GLN A 28 8.62 -4.49 -28.94
N SER A 29 9.65 -3.64 -28.91
CA SER A 29 10.01 -2.94 -27.69
C SER A 29 8.94 -1.88 -27.43
N LEU A 30 7.92 -2.26 -26.63
CA LEU A 30 6.92 -1.35 -26.11
C LEU A 30 7.61 -0.14 -25.48
N SER A 31 7.12 1.07 -25.78
CA SER A 31 7.71 2.28 -25.19
C SER A 31 7.55 2.24 -23.67
N PRO A 32 8.42 2.93 -22.90
CA PRO A 32 8.30 3.02 -21.44
C PRO A 32 6.92 3.52 -20.98
N THR A 33 6.23 4.29 -21.81
CA THR A 33 4.87 4.78 -21.57
C THR A 33 3.84 3.67 -21.69
N ASP A 34 3.97 2.79 -22.69
CA ASP A 34 3.04 1.68 -22.95
C ASP A 34 3.24 0.53 -21.95
N GLN A 35 4.48 0.26 -21.54
CA GLN A 35 4.78 -0.72 -20.49
C GLN A 35 4.17 -0.31 -19.15
N ASN A 36 4.28 0.97 -18.76
CA ASN A 36 3.66 1.47 -17.54
C ASN A 36 2.12 1.40 -17.62
N GLN A 37 1.51 1.60 -18.79
CA GLN A 37 0.06 1.43 -18.96
C GLN A 37 -0.39 -0.02 -18.75
N ALA A 38 0.33 -0.99 -19.30
CA ALA A 38 0.03 -2.41 -19.09
C ALA A 38 0.13 -2.80 -17.60
N LYS A 39 1.16 -2.31 -16.89
CA LYS A 39 1.32 -2.57 -15.45
C LYS A 39 0.24 -1.90 -14.61
N ILE A 40 -0.15 -0.66 -14.95
CA ILE A 40 -1.28 0.02 -14.30
C ILE A 40 -2.58 -0.75 -14.52
N ALA A 41 -2.81 -1.31 -15.72
CA ALA A 41 -3.97 -2.15 -15.98
C ALA A 41 -3.97 -3.41 -15.11
N THR A 42 -2.82 -4.06 -14.93
CA THR A 42 -2.67 -5.19 -14.00
C THR A 42 -2.96 -4.79 -12.55
N ILE A 43 -2.45 -3.65 -12.08
CA ILE A 43 -2.72 -3.14 -10.72
C ILE A 43 -4.23 -2.90 -10.52
N ASN A 44 -4.88 -2.25 -11.49
CA ASN A 44 -6.33 -2.00 -11.43
C ASN A 44 -7.13 -3.31 -11.44
N GLN A 45 -6.65 -4.32 -12.16
CA GLN A 45 -7.24 -5.66 -12.15
C GLN A 45 -7.11 -6.30 -10.76
N ILE A 46 -5.92 -6.28 -10.14
CA ILE A 46 -5.69 -6.78 -8.77
C ILE A 46 -6.61 -6.06 -7.78
N ALA A 47 -6.67 -4.72 -7.84
CA ALA A 47 -7.52 -3.90 -6.99
C ALA A 47 -8.99 -4.32 -7.09
N LYS A 48 -9.47 -4.59 -8.31
CA LYS A 48 -10.85 -5.02 -8.55
C LYS A 48 -11.11 -6.47 -8.13
N GLU A 49 -10.22 -7.40 -8.48
CA GLU A 49 -10.37 -8.83 -8.18
C GLU A 49 -10.36 -9.09 -6.68
N LEU A 50 -9.56 -8.32 -5.94
CA LEU A 50 -9.44 -8.44 -4.49
C LEU A 50 -10.29 -7.43 -3.72
N ASP A 51 -11.02 -6.51 -4.37
CA ASP A 51 -11.69 -5.39 -3.68
C ASP A 51 -10.71 -4.63 -2.74
N ALA A 52 -9.54 -4.29 -3.27
CA ALA A 52 -8.45 -3.65 -2.52
C ALA A 52 -8.33 -2.16 -2.88
N ASP A 53 -8.15 -1.31 -1.85
CA ASP A 53 -7.86 0.12 -2.05
C ASP A 53 -6.39 0.29 -2.42
N ILE A 54 -6.12 0.45 -3.73
CA ILE A 54 -4.78 0.65 -4.28
C ILE A 54 -4.77 1.94 -5.09
N THR A 55 -3.85 2.85 -4.75
CA THR A 55 -3.65 4.12 -5.44
C THR A 55 -2.26 4.21 -6.05
N ILE A 56 -2.14 4.63 -7.31
CA ILE A 56 -0.83 4.87 -7.95
C ILE A 56 -0.16 6.10 -7.32
N ASN A 57 1.11 5.97 -6.93
CA ASN A 57 1.89 7.05 -6.35
C ASN A 57 3.32 7.07 -6.90
N LYS A 58 3.64 8.11 -7.66
CA LYS A 58 4.93 8.28 -8.35
C LYS A 58 6.12 8.54 -7.42
N ASN A 59 5.87 8.89 -6.16
CA ASN A 59 6.92 9.10 -5.17
C ASN A 59 7.45 7.79 -4.56
N ILE A 60 6.77 6.67 -4.85
CA ILE A 60 7.16 5.34 -4.39
C ILE A 60 8.05 4.70 -5.45
N ASN A 61 9.20 4.21 -4.99
CA ASN A 61 10.23 3.56 -5.78
C ASN A 61 10.86 2.41 -4.97
N GLN A 62 11.85 1.73 -5.54
CA GLN A 62 12.51 0.59 -4.90
C GLN A 62 13.15 0.90 -3.54
N SER A 63 13.54 2.15 -3.29
CA SER A 63 14.21 2.56 -2.04
C SER A 63 13.26 2.85 -0.88
N ASN A 64 11.95 2.97 -1.13
CA ASN A 64 10.96 3.33 -0.10
C ASN A 64 9.65 2.53 -0.17
N GLY A 65 9.65 1.44 -0.95
CA GLY A 65 8.50 0.55 -1.15
C GLY A 65 8.88 -0.92 -1.01
N ILE A 66 7.88 -1.74 -0.71
CA ILE A 66 7.95 -3.20 -0.76
C ILE A 66 8.02 -3.61 -2.23
N ILE A 67 9.12 -4.24 -2.64
CA ILE A 67 9.32 -4.65 -4.02
C ILE A 67 8.54 -5.95 -4.26
N VAL A 68 7.68 -5.93 -5.26
CA VAL A 68 6.97 -7.12 -5.75
C VAL A 68 7.17 -7.25 -7.27
N ASN A 69 7.47 -8.45 -7.73
CA ASN A 69 7.95 -8.69 -9.09
C ASN A 69 6.93 -9.41 -9.97
N SER A 70 5.79 -9.82 -9.42
CA SER A 70 4.73 -10.49 -10.17
C SER A 70 3.35 -10.15 -9.61
N LYS A 71 2.33 -10.33 -10.46
CA LYS A 71 0.93 -10.22 -10.05
C LYS A 71 0.63 -11.13 -8.86
N GLU A 72 1.07 -12.39 -8.94
CA GLU A 72 0.88 -13.39 -7.87
C GLU A 72 1.53 -12.94 -6.55
N GLU A 73 2.73 -12.37 -6.59
CA GLU A 73 3.41 -11.88 -5.37
C GLU A 73 2.62 -10.73 -4.73
N TYR A 74 2.09 -9.82 -5.54
CA TYR A 74 1.28 -8.70 -5.05
C TYR A 74 -0.05 -9.20 -4.46
N GLU A 75 -0.74 -10.12 -5.13
CA GLU A 75 -1.97 -10.74 -4.61
C GLU A 75 -1.72 -11.47 -3.28
N ASN A 76 -0.61 -12.21 -3.20
CA ASN A 76 -0.24 -12.94 -2.00
C ASN A 76 0.15 -12.00 -0.84
N LEU A 77 0.80 -10.87 -1.14
CA LEU A 77 1.06 -9.80 -0.17
C LEU A 77 -0.24 -9.27 0.43
N ILE A 78 -1.21 -8.89 -0.41
CA ILE A 78 -2.52 -8.37 0.03
C ILE A 78 -3.26 -9.42 0.88
N SER A 79 -3.30 -10.67 0.41
CA SER A 79 -3.94 -11.78 1.12
C SER A 79 -3.33 -11.99 2.52
N LYS A 80 -2.00 -11.99 2.62
CA LYS A 80 -1.30 -12.11 3.92
C LYS A 80 -1.63 -10.96 4.87
N ILE A 81 -1.62 -9.72 4.38
CA ILE A 81 -1.94 -8.55 5.19
C ILE A 81 -3.37 -8.65 5.73
N ARG A 82 -4.34 -8.96 4.87
CA ARG A 82 -5.74 -9.11 5.30
C ARG A 82 -5.94 -10.22 6.31
N ASN A 83 -5.25 -11.35 6.14
CA ASN A 83 -5.31 -12.45 7.11
C ASN A 83 -4.74 -12.05 8.47
N GLN A 84 -3.78 -11.13 8.53
CA GLN A 84 -3.24 -10.60 9.79
C GLN A 84 -4.16 -9.56 10.43
N VAL A 85 -4.90 -8.79 9.61
CA VAL A 85 -5.75 -7.69 10.07
C VAL A 85 -7.17 -8.13 10.44
N ASN A 86 -7.69 -9.20 9.82
CA ASN A 86 -9.07 -9.68 10.02
C ASN A 86 -9.33 -10.37 11.38
N ASP A 87 -8.32 -10.51 12.22
CA ASP A 87 -8.53 -11.00 13.57
C ASP A 87 -9.16 -9.87 14.40
N ASN A 88 -10.33 -10.15 14.99
CA ASN A 88 -11.05 -9.30 15.96
C ASN A 88 -10.18 -9.00 17.19
N THR A 89 -9.16 -8.16 16.98
CA THR A 89 -8.09 -7.94 17.94
C THR A 89 -8.63 -7.04 19.03
N THR A 90 -8.84 -7.63 20.20
CA THR A 90 -9.23 -6.90 21.39
C THR A 90 -7.98 -6.38 22.06
N LEU A 91 -7.86 -5.05 22.17
CA LEU A 91 -6.75 -4.42 22.86
C LEU A 91 -6.87 -4.66 24.36
N SER A 92 -5.92 -5.42 24.92
CA SER A 92 -5.73 -5.47 26.37
C SER A 92 -4.89 -4.29 26.78
N LEU A 93 -5.55 -3.26 27.30
CA LEU A 93 -4.91 -2.05 27.78
C LEU A 93 -4.46 -2.21 29.22
N GLY A 94 -3.35 -1.58 29.58
CA GLY A 94 -3.01 -1.38 30.99
C GLY A 94 -2.34 -0.04 31.25
N ARG A 95 -2.35 0.34 32.54
CA ARG A 95 -1.78 1.60 33.00
C ARG A 95 -0.35 1.35 33.49
N LEU A 96 0.58 2.21 33.09
CA LEU A 96 1.92 2.24 33.67
C LEU A 96 1.86 3.06 34.97
N ASP A 97 2.08 2.44 36.13
CA ASP A 97 1.94 3.08 37.44
C ASP A 97 3.26 3.66 38.00
N GLY A 98 4.19 4.04 37.11
CA GLY A 98 5.55 4.45 37.50
C GLY A 98 6.45 3.27 37.88
N SER A 99 5.91 2.06 37.99
CA SER A 99 6.66 0.82 37.85
C SER A 99 6.46 0.29 36.43
N THR A 100 7.42 -0.45 35.88
CA THR A 100 7.32 -1.07 34.53
C THR A 100 6.28 -2.20 34.48
N LYS A 101 5.37 -2.28 35.45
CA LYS A 101 4.32 -3.30 35.53
C LYS A 101 3.02 -2.71 35.03
N MET A 102 2.38 -3.46 34.15
CA MET A 102 1.04 -3.15 33.65
C MET A 102 0.03 -3.40 34.77
N VAL A 103 -0.61 -2.34 35.27
CA VAL A 103 -1.67 -2.45 36.28
C VAL A 103 -3.03 -2.34 35.59
N MET A 104 -3.86 -3.37 35.77
CA MET A 104 -5.28 -3.33 35.43
C MET A 104 -6.00 -2.49 36.49
N SER A 105 -6.00 -1.16 36.31
CA SER A 105 -6.66 -0.22 37.22
C SER A 105 -8.11 0.00 36.82
N ASP A 106 -9.02 -0.01 37.79
CA ASP A 106 -10.46 0.29 37.68
C ASP A 106 -10.73 1.68 37.06
N CYS A 107 -10.64 1.80 35.74
CA CYS A 107 -10.94 3.01 34.94
C CYS A 107 -10.53 4.33 35.60
N ALA A 108 -9.40 4.32 36.28
CA ALA A 108 -8.88 5.48 36.97
C ALA A 108 -8.36 6.44 35.90
N ASP A 109 -8.52 7.72 36.17
CA ASP A 109 -8.02 8.75 35.26
C ASP A 109 -6.53 8.54 34.93
N GLY A 110 -6.19 8.79 33.68
CA GLY A 110 -4.83 8.61 33.17
C GLY A 110 -4.78 8.08 31.74
N VAL A 111 -3.57 7.70 31.33
CA VAL A 111 -3.29 7.14 30.01
C VAL A 111 -3.02 5.65 30.14
N TYR A 112 -3.75 4.87 29.36
CA TYR A 112 -3.57 3.44 29.21
C TYR A 112 -2.92 3.16 27.87
N THR A 113 -1.98 2.22 27.82
CA THR A 113 -1.27 1.88 26.59
C THR A 113 -1.53 0.42 26.23
N GLY A 114 -1.58 0.10 24.94
CA GLY A 114 -1.64 -1.28 24.48
C GLY A 114 -1.25 -1.44 23.02
N THR A 115 -0.85 -2.66 22.67
CA THR A 115 -0.36 -3.02 21.34
C THR A 115 -1.44 -3.77 20.56
N ALA A 116 -1.76 -3.27 19.37
CA ALA A 116 -2.75 -3.82 18.45
C ALA A 116 -2.19 -4.85 17.49
N PHE A 117 -0.92 -4.68 17.14
CA PHE A 117 -0.22 -5.50 16.18
C PHE A 117 1.25 -5.47 16.58
N ASP A 118 1.91 -6.62 16.60
CA ASP A 118 3.35 -6.73 16.82
C ASP A 118 3.88 -7.90 15.98
N ASN A 119 4.96 -7.64 15.24
CA ASN A 119 5.66 -8.65 14.45
C ASN A 119 7.14 -8.81 14.85
N GLY A 120 7.56 -8.23 15.98
CA GLY A 120 8.92 -8.26 16.51
C GLY A 120 9.85 -7.19 15.93
N LEU A 121 9.45 -6.49 14.87
CA LEU A 121 10.21 -5.38 14.27
C LEU A 121 9.49 -4.04 14.41
N THR A 122 8.17 -4.07 14.35
CA THR A 122 7.30 -2.92 14.54
C THR A 122 6.05 -3.33 15.27
N SER A 123 5.53 -2.41 16.10
CA SER A 123 4.26 -2.54 16.77
C SER A 123 3.36 -1.36 16.45
N LEU A 124 2.07 -1.62 16.28
CA LEU A 124 1.04 -0.58 16.26
C LEU A 124 0.51 -0.42 17.67
N ASP A 125 0.83 0.69 18.30
CA ASP A 125 0.52 0.96 19.70
C ASP A 125 -0.54 2.05 19.80
N PHE A 126 -1.35 1.97 20.86
CA PHE A 126 -2.41 2.93 21.17
C PHE A 126 -2.28 3.46 22.59
N ASP A 127 -2.38 4.78 22.71
CA ASP A 127 -2.58 5.51 23.94
C ASP A 127 -4.07 5.87 24.08
N VAL A 128 -4.67 5.49 25.20
CA VAL A 128 -6.08 5.71 25.53
C VAL A 128 -6.15 6.55 26.79
N SER A 129 -6.64 7.78 26.63
CA SER A 129 -6.86 8.71 27.74
C SER A 129 -8.22 8.43 28.38
N VAL A 130 -8.23 8.34 29.70
CA VAL A 130 -9.42 8.15 30.54
C VAL A 130 -9.56 9.35 31.47
N SER A 131 -10.77 9.93 31.51
CA SER A 131 -11.16 11.03 32.40
C SER A 131 -12.57 10.80 32.90
N ASP A 132 -12.80 11.00 34.21
CA ASP A 132 -14.08 10.78 34.88
C ASP A 132 -14.63 9.36 34.67
N GLY A 133 -13.72 8.38 34.59
CA GLY A 133 -14.08 6.98 34.34
C GLY A 133 -14.54 6.68 32.90
N CYS A 134 -14.35 7.62 31.96
CA CYS A 134 -14.71 7.43 30.55
C CYS A 134 -13.55 7.68 29.59
N ILE A 135 -13.56 7.04 28.42
CA ILE A 135 -12.56 7.30 27.37
C ILE A 135 -12.75 8.73 26.86
N SER A 136 -11.69 9.52 26.92
CA SER A 136 -11.65 10.92 26.47
C SER A 136 -10.77 11.13 25.23
N GLY A 137 -9.92 10.15 24.89
CA GLY A 137 -9.09 10.21 23.70
C GLY A 137 -8.45 8.87 23.37
N ILE A 138 -8.24 8.63 22.07
CA ILE A 138 -7.50 7.48 21.56
C ILE A 138 -6.53 8.01 20.51
N THR A 139 -5.25 7.67 20.64
CA THR A 139 -4.21 8.00 19.66
C THR A 139 -3.39 6.76 19.35
N GLY A 140 -3.26 6.41 18.07
CA GLY A 140 -2.47 5.27 17.61
C GLY A 140 -1.31 5.67 16.73
N GLY A 141 -0.23 4.90 16.79
CA GLY A 141 0.95 5.09 15.94
C GLY A 141 1.82 3.85 15.90
N PHE A 142 2.57 3.68 14.81
CA PHE A 142 3.59 2.65 14.77
C PHE A 142 4.82 3.09 15.58
N SER A 143 5.40 2.12 16.30
CA SER A 143 6.73 2.22 16.88
C SER A 143 7.66 1.15 16.28
N GLY A 144 8.97 1.32 16.41
CA GLY A 144 9.98 0.42 15.82
C GLY A 144 10.33 0.71 14.35
N PHE A 145 10.71 -0.33 13.61
CA PHE A 145 11.17 -0.21 12.21
C PHE A 145 9.99 -0.37 11.23
N THR A 146 9.54 0.75 10.67
CA THR A 146 8.34 0.84 9.81
C THR A 146 8.68 1.13 8.35
N PHE A 147 9.58 0.36 7.74
CA PHE A 147 9.91 0.57 6.33
C PHE A 147 8.70 0.34 5.44
N ALA A 148 8.40 1.31 4.55
CA ALA A 148 7.32 1.25 3.57
C ALA A 148 5.90 1.08 4.16
N ILE A 149 5.72 1.26 5.47
CA ILE A 149 4.44 1.09 6.16
C ILE A 149 4.16 2.34 6.99
N SER A 150 2.90 2.78 7.02
CA SER A 150 2.45 3.88 7.89
C SER A 150 1.04 3.62 8.40
N TYR A 151 0.68 4.26 9.50
CA TYR A 151 -0.67 4.26 10.04
C TYR A 151 -1.29 5.64 9.92
N THR A 152 -2.56 5.70 9.55
CA THR A 152 -3.36 6.92 9.58
C THR A 152 -4.60 6.65 10.40
N GLN A 153 -4.68 7.32 11.56
CA GLN A 153 -5.87 7.26 12.39
C GLN A 153 -7.07 7.89 11.67
N GLY A 154 -8.20 7.19 11.73
CA GLY A 154 -9.48 7.65 11.22
C GLY A 154 -10.43 8.03 12.36
N GLY A 155 -11.67 7.55 12.26
CA GLY A 155 -12.71 7.86 13.23
C GLY A 155 -12.56 7.11 14.55
N THR A 156 -12.89 7.79 15.63
CA THR A 156 -12.96 7.24 16.99
C THR A 156 -14.38 7.33 17.52
N GLN A 157 -14.79 6.33 18.31
CA GLN A 157 -16.01 6.37 19.11
C GLN A 157 -15.64 6.12 20.57
N PHE A 158 -16.12 7.00 21.44
CA PHE A 158 -15.81 6.93 22.87
C PHE A 158 -17.04 6.52 23.66
N GLY A 159 -16.82 5.69 24.66
CA GLY A 159 -17.78 5.32 25.69
C GLY A 159 -17.04 5.17 27.02
N CYS A 160 -17.79 4.98 28.10
CA CYS A 160 -17.15 4.98 29.42
C CYS A 160 -16.30 3.73 29.67
N ASN A 161 -16.82 2.57 29.29
CA ASN A 161 -16.15 1.29 29.53
C ASN A 161 -15.60 0.65 28.24
N SER A 162 -15.93 1.23 27.09
CA SER A 162 -15.49 0.74 25.78
C SER A 162 -15.46 1.86 24.76
N GLY A 163 -14.66 1.64 23.72
CA GLY A 163 -14.57 2.54 22.58
C GLY A 163 -14.09 1.79 21.36
N SER A 164 -13.99 2.50 20.25
CA SER A 164 -13.40 1.97 19.03
C SER A 164 -12.57 3.02 18.33
N VAL A 165 -11.55 2.56 17.62
CA VAL A 165 -10.73 3.37 16.74
C VAL A 165 -10.56 2.64 15.43
N CYS A 166 -10.89 3.32 14.33
CA CYS A 166 -10.62 2.82 13.00
C CYS A 166 -9.55 3.68 12.34
N GLY A 167 -8.81 3.10 11.42
CA GLY A 167 -7.80 3.79 10.62
C GLY A 167 -7.43 2.99 9.39
N PHE A 168 -6.31 3.39 8.78
CA PHE A 168 -5.73 2.68 7.64
C PHE A 168 -4.27 2.39 7.90
N ILE A 169 -3.84 1.17 7.61
CA ILE A 169 -2.43 0.86 7.44
C ILE A 169 -2.14 1.01 5.94
N ASN A 170 -1.21 1.90 5.61
CA ASN A 170 -0.79 2.15 4.24
C ASN A 170 0.53 1.45 3.97
N TYR A 171 0.58 0.65 2.91
CA TYR A 171 1.74 -0.09 2.43
C TYR A 171 2.20 0.53 1.11
N ASN A 172 3.41 1.07 1.10
CA ASN A 172 4.06 1.49 -0.13
C ASN A 172 4.56 0.25 -0.86
N VAL A 173 4.03 -0.02 -2.05
CA VAL A 173 4.39 -1.18 -2.86
C VAL A 173 4.96 -0.69 -4.18
N PHE A 174 6.04 -1.32 -4.64
CA PHE A 174 6.65 -1.03 -5.93
C PHE A 174 6.55 -2.27 -6.81
N PHE A 175 5.61 -2.24 -7.75
CA PHE A 175 5.31 -3.35 -8.65
C PHE A 175 5.82 -3.03 -10.06
N GLU A 176 6.84 -3.78 -10.50
CA GLU A 176 7.36 -3.72 -11.89
C GLU A 176 7.51 -2.29 -12.45
N SER A 177 8.18 -1.40 -11.71
CA SER A 177 8.41 0.03 -12.05
C SER A 177 7.27 1.01 -11.74
N VAL A 178 6.16 0.54 -11.16
CA VAL A 178 5.02 1.37 -10.76
C VAL A 178 4.90 1.39 -9.24
N GLY A 179 5.04 2.58 -8.65
CA GLY A 179 4.79 2.81 -7.23
C GLY A 179 3.30 2.93 -6.91
N THR A 180 2.87 2.28 -5.83
CA THR A 180 1.48 2.27 -5.36
C THR A 180 1.40 2.35 -3.84
N VAL A 181 0.27 2.85 -3.34
CA VAL A 181 -0.12 2.74 -1.94
C VAL A 181 -1.28 1.77 -1.87
N TYR A 182 -1.09 0.63 -1.23
CA TYR A 182 -2.18 -0.25 -0.81
C TYR A 182 -2.63 0.16 0.60
N ARG A 183 -3.94 0.32 0.81
CA ARG A 183 -4.52 0.77 2.07
C ARG A 183 -5.44 -0.31 2.63
N GLU A 184 -5.13 -0.80 3.81
CA GLU A 184 -5.99 -1.76 4.51
C GLU A 184 -6.67 -1.08 5.69
N LYS A 185 -8.00 -1.17 5.74
CA LYS A 185 -8.79 -0.61 6.84
C LYS A 185 -8.66 -1.50 8.06
N VAL A 186 -8.37 -0.88 9.20
CA VAL A 186 -8.31 -1.56 10.50
C VAL A 186 -9.29 -0.92 11.47
N CYS A 187 -9.93 -1.71 12.32
CA CYS A 187 -10.79 -1.22 13.39
C CYS A 187 -10.53 -2.03 14.66
N TYR A 188 -10.17 -1.34 15.73
CA TYR A 188 -9.86 -1.95 17.02
C TYR A 188 -10.92 -1.57 18.04
N ASN A 189 -11.36 -2.58 18.80
CA ASN A 189 -12.23 -2.37 19.94
C ASN A 189 -11.39 -2.24 21.19
N ILE A 190 -11.69 -1.21 21.97
CA ILE A 190 -11.08 -0.93 23.26
C ILE A 190 -12.08 -1.28 24.34
N SER A 191 -11.62 -2.04 25.34
CA SER A 191 -12.41 -2.37 26.52
C SER A 191 -11.60 -2.03 27.76
N LEU A 192 -12.19 -1.23 28.64
CA LEU A 192 -11.66 -0.95 29.96
C LEU A 192 -12.42 -1.81 30.96
N ARG A 193 -11.69 -2.51 31.84
CA ARG A 193 -12.30 -3.23 32.95
C ARG A 193 -12.61 -2.26 34.08
N CYS A 194 -13.74 -1.57 34.00
CA CYS A 194 -14.26 -0.78 35.11
C CYS A 194 -15.07 -1.72 36.02
N SER A 195 -14.68 -1.91 37.27
CA SER A 195 -15.57 -2.54 38.24
C SER A 195 -16.76 -1.60 38.49
N SER A 196 -17.98 -2.14 38.42
CA SER A 196 -19.23 -1.40 38.60
C SER A 196 -19.52 -1.00 40.06
N ASN A 197 -18.50 -0.91 40.91
CA ASN A 197 -18.68 -0.68 42.34
C ASN A 197 -18.18 0.73 42.68
N ASN A 198 -19.02 1.74 42.44
CA ASN A 198 -19.14 2.99 43.22
C ASN A 198 -20.11 3.96 42.51
N GLN A 199 -21.35 3.51 42.26
CA GLN A 199 -22.49 4.42 42.21
C GLN A 199 -23.28 4.28 43.51
#